data_AF-A0A962CJ02-F1
#
_entry.id   AF-A0A962CJ02-F1
#
_cell.length_a   1.000
_cell.length_b   1.000
_cell.length_c   1.000
_cell.angle_alpha   90.00
_cell.angle_beta   90.00
_cell.angle_gamma   90.00
#
_symmetry.space_group_name_H-M   'P 1'
#
loop_
_entity.id
_entity.type
_entity.pdbx_description
1 polymer ?
#
loop_
_entity_poly.entity_id
_entity_poly.type
_entity_poly.pdbx_seq_one_letter_code
_entity_poly.pdbx_strand_id
1 'polypeptide(L)'
;MLHRSIAAVLAASSAMAAAQSEPGADPASKPDGGAPESSASLDTITVTATKRSTPLQKTPIAITAIGAQTLEKERVITVQDITSLVPG
;
A
#
# COMPACT_ATOMS: atom_id res chain seq x y z
N MET A 1 57.76 -28.61 -10.32
CA MET A 1 58.66 -27.47 -10.55
C MET A 1 57.79 -26.27 -10.89
N LEU A 2 57.19 -25.60 -9.91
CA LEU A 2 57.78 -24.67 -8.93
C LEU A 2 57.99 -23.28 -9.54
N HIS A 3 57.49 -22.26 -8.80
CA HIS A 3 57.65 -20.80 -8.92
C HIS A 3 56.71 -20.11 -9.94
N ARG A 4 55.96 -19.05 -9.63
CA ARG A 4 56.29 -17.94 -8.72
C ARG A 4 55.05 -17.30 -8.07
N SER A 5 55.15 -17.10 -6.77
CA SER A 5 54.34 -16.21 -5.96
C SER A 5 54.77 -14.74 -6.11
N ILE A 6 53.92 -13.84 -5.61
CA ILE A 6 54.21 -12.48 -5.10
C ILE A 6 54.30 -11.35 -6.14
N ALA A 7 53.31 -10.44 -6.09
CA ALA A 7 53.55 -9.02 -5.85
C ALA A 7 52.25 -8.36 -5.37
N ALA A 8 52.17 -8.16 -4.06
CA ALA A 8 51.24 -7.24 -3.43
C ALA A 8 51.73 -5.80 -3.68
N VAL A 9 50.84 -4.89 -4.07
CA VAL A 9 51.01 -3.45 -3.81
C VAL A 9 49.64 -2.86 -3.47
N LEU A 10 49.50 -2.51 -2.20
CA LEU A 10 48.54 -1.52 -1.72
C LEU A 10 48.88 -0.16 -2.35
N ALA A 11 47.87 0.54 -2.87
CA ALA A 11 47.89 2.00 -2.90
C ALA A 11 46.47 2.53 -2.69
N ALA A 12 46.23 3.03 -1.49
CA ALA A 12 45.09 3.87 -1.16
C ALA A 12 45.21 5.21 -1.89
N SER A 13 44.13 5.70 -2.47
CA SER A 13 43.91 7.13 -2.67
C SER A 13 42.41 7.41 -2.60
N SER A 14 42.03 7.90 -1.43
CA SER A 14 40.75 8.50 -1.13
C SER A 14 40.63 9.83 -1.90
N ALA A 15 39.65 9.94 -2.78
CA ALA A 15 39.14 11.24 -3.23
C ALA A 15 37.65 11.30 -2.88
N MET A 16 37.36 12.26 -2.00
CA MET A 16 36.10 12.55 -1.37
C MET A 16 35.07 13.15 -2.35
N ALA A 17 33.79 12.91 -2.05
CA ALA A 17 32.64 13.79 -2.28
C ALA A 17 31.96 13.81 -3.66
N ALA A 18 30.89 13.02 -3.76
CA ALA A 18 29.60 13.51 -4.24
C ALA A 18 28.49 12.83 -3.42
N ALA A 19 28.00 13.52 -2.40
CA ALA A 19 26.78 13.16 -1.69
C ALA A 19 25.60 13.33 -2.65
N GLN A 20 25.21 12.25 -3.34
CA GLN A 20 23.91 12.19 -3.99
C GLN A 20 22.87 12.01 -2.88
N SER A 21 22.34 13.14 -2.42
CA SER A 21 21.06 13.17 -1.72
C SER A 21 20.02 12.62 -2.70
N GLU A 22 19.55 11.42 -2.43
CA GLU A 22 18.39 10.83 -3.07
C GLU A 22 17.18 11.38 -2.28
N PRO A 23 16.40 12.34 -2.81
CA PRO A 23 15.14 12.69 -2.18
C PRO A 23 14.25 11.48 -2.38
N GLY A 24 13.90 10.82 -1.28
CA GLY A 24 12.86 9.80 -1.26
C GLY A 24 11.64 10.36 -1.98
N ALA A 25 11.35 9.80 -3.15
CA ALA A 25 10.12 10.03 -3.86
C ALA A 25 9.00 9.42 -3.01
N ASP A 26 8.42 10.24 -2.15
CA ASP A 26 7.13 9.99 -1.54
C ASP A 26 6.09 10.04 -2.69
N PRO A 27 5.41 8.94 -3.05
CA PRO A 27 4.27 9.03 -3.94
C PRO A 27 3.11 9.60 -3.11
N ALA A 28 3.16 10.92 -2.88
CA ALA A 28 2.01 11.69 -2.46
C ALA A 28 1.01 11.69 -3.62
N SER A 29 0.13 10.70 -3.64
CA SER A 29 -1.05 10.67 -4.50
C SER A 29 -1.87 11.93 -4.25
N LYS A 30 -1.75 12.90 -5.16
CA LYS A 30 -2.71 14.00 -5.29
C LYS A 30 -4.07 13.41 -5.69
N PRO A 31 -5.19 13.80 -5.06
CA PRO A 31 -6.48 13.64 -5.71
C PRO A 31 -6.55 14.68 -6.82
N ASP A 32 -6.41 14.23 -8.06
CA ASP A 32 -6.75 15.03 -9.23
C ASP A 32 -8.27 15.22 -9.23
N GLY A 33 -8.72 16.46 -9.09
CA GLY A 33 -10.12 16.87 -9.15
C GLY A 33 -10.65 16.90 -10.59
N GLY A 34 -10.45 15.81 -11.34
CA GLY A 34 -11.04 15.57 -12.64
C GLY A 34 -12.15 14.53 -12.51
N ALA A 35 -13.38 14.91 -12.87
CA ALA A 35 -14.50 13.96 -12.93
C ALA A 35 -14.12 12.76 -13.83
N PRO A 36 -14.18 11.52 -13.34
CA PRO A 36 -13.74 10.38 -14.15
C PRO A 36 -14.80 10.07 -15.20
N GLU A 37 -14.40 10.16 -16.47
CA GLU A 37 -15.10 9.53 -17.57
C GLU A 37 -15.19 8.02 -17.30
N SER A 38 -16.38 7.47 -17.57
CA SER A 38 -16.84 6.13 -17.17
C SER A 38 -16.13 4.99 -17.90
N SER A 39 -14.81 4.91 -17.79
CA SER A 39 -14.08 3.65 -17.89
C SER A 39 -14.47 2.80 -16.67
N ALA A 40 -14.71 1.50 -16.86
CA ALA A 40 -15.05 0.57 -15.78
C ALA A 40 -13.87 0.43 -14.81
N SER A 41 -13.68 1.44 -13.98
CA SER A 41 -12.66 1.50 -12.95
C SER A 41 -13.12 0.57 -11.83
N LEU A 42 -12.26 -0.38 -11.46
CA LEU A 42 -12.52 -1.26 -10.32
C LEU A 42 -12.56 -0.40 -9.06
N ASP A 43 -13.73 -0.35 -8.43
CA ASP A 43 -13.89 0.34 -7.15
C ASP A 43 -13.00 -0.33 -6.09
N THR A 44 -12.14 0.46 -5.45
CA THR A 44 -11.18 -0.04 -4.47
C THR A 44 -11.59 0.42 -3.07
N ILE A 45 -12.05 -0.52 -2.26
CA ILE A 45 -12.48 -0.27 -0.88
C ILE A 45 -11.27 -0.39 0.05
N THR A 46 -10.90 0.71 0.72
CA THR A 46 -9.80 0.76 1.68
C THR A 46 -10.32 0.66 3.11
N VAL A 47 -9.69 -0.18 3.93
CA VAL A 47 -10.08 -0.44 5.33
C VAL A 47 -8.89 -0.34 6.27
N THR A 48 -9.16 -0.12 7.55
CA THR A 48 -8.15 -0.05 8.63
C THR A 48 -8.32 -1.15 9.67
N ALA A 49 -8.77 -2.33 9.25
CA ALA A 49 -9.12 -3.41 10.16
C ALA A 49 -7.92 -3.98 10.96
N THR A 50 -6.70 -3.84 10.44
CA THR A 50 -5.43 -4.24 11.11
C THR A 50 -4.63 -3.04 11.64
N LYS A 51 -5.30 -1.91 11.93
CA LYS A 51 -4.68 -0.63 12.32
C LYS A 51 -3.75 -0.03 11.25
N ARG A 52 -3.77 -0.58 10.03
CA ARG A 52 -3.07 -0.07 8.84
C ARG A 52 -4.08 0.02 7.70
N SER A 53 -3.94 1.06 6.88
CA SER A 53 -4.69 1.21 5.64
C SER A 53 -4.31 0.09 4.66
N THR A 54 -5.28 -0.75 4.31
CA THR A 54 -5.12 -1.85 3.35
C THR A 54 -6.39 -1.99 2.51
N PRO A 55 -6.29 -2.39 1.22
CA PRO A 55 -7.49 -2.67 0.43
C PRO A 55 -8.17 -3.94 0.96
N LEU A 56 -9.50 -3.95 0.96
CA LEU A 56 -10.34 -5.05 1.50
C LEU A 56 -9.89 -6.42 0.98
N GLN A 57 -9.58 -6.50 -0.32
CA GLN A 57 -9.17 -7.73 -1.02
C GLN A 57 -7.83 -8.32 -0.53
N LYS A 58 -6.97 -7.52 0.12
CA LYS A 58 -5.65 -7.93 0.63
C LYS A 58 -5.59 -8.03 2.15
N THR A 59 -6.68 -7.73 2.85
CA THR A 59 -6.73 -7.79 4.30
C THR A 59 -6.90 -9.25 4.74
N PRO A 60 -6.02 -9.81 5.60
CA PRO A 60 -6.00 -11.24 5.93
C PRO A 60 -7.04 -11.63 7.01
N ILE A 61 -8.21 -10.99 7.01
CA ILE A 61 -9.34 -11.32 7.89
C ILE A 61 -10.64 -11.20 7.09
N ALA A 62 -11.67 -11.96 7.45
CA ALA A 62 -12.97 -11.86 6.81
C ALA A 62 -13.65 -10.55 7.19
N ILE A 63 -13.93 -9.69 6.21
CA ILE A 63 -14.62 -8.40 6.40
C ILE A 63 -15.77 -8.30 5.39
N THR A 64 -16.90 -7.78 5.84
CA THR A 64 -18.04 -7.43 4.98
C THR A 64 -18.12 -5.91 4.85
N ALA A 65 -18.13 -5.39 3.63
CA ALA A 65 -18.37 -3.98 3.37
C ALA A 65 -19.84 -3.76 3.00
N ILE A 66 -20.56 -3.01 3.83
CA ILE A 66 -21.97 -2.66 3.60
C ILE A 66 -22.02 -1.21 3.15
N GLY A 67 -22.51 -0.98 1.93
CA GLY A 67 -22.68 0.36 1.37
C GLY A 67 -23.96 1.04 1.83
N ALA A 68 -24.02 2.36 1.69
CA ALA A 68 -25.16 3.19 2.11
C ALA A 68 -26.50 2.77 1.46
N GLN A 69 -26.47 2.39 0.19
CA GLN A 69 -27.68 1.95 -0.53
C GLN A 69 -28.29 0.68 0.07
N THR A 70 -27.47 -0.24 0.54
CA THR A 70 -27.94 -1.47 1.20
C THR A 70 -28.49 -1.15 2.58
N LEU A 71 -27.80 -0.27 3.32
CA LEU A 71 -28.23 0.16 4.65
C LEU A 71 -29.63 0.79 4.63
N GLU A 72 -29.91 1.60 3.61
CA GLU A 72 -31.22 2.25 3.45
C GLU A 72 -32.32 1.27 3.00
N LYS A 73 -32.02 0.36 2.07
CA LYS A 73 -32.96 -0.68 1.63
C LYS A 73 -33.41 -1.57 2.78
N GLU A 74 -32.46 -1.97 3.62
CA GLU A 74 -32.68 -2.87 4.76
C GLU A 74 -33.16 -2.12 6.01
N ARG A 75 -33.33 -0.78 5.92
CA ARG A 75 -33.75 0.10 7.01
C ARG A 75 -32.99 -0.13 8.31
N VAL A 76 -31.67 -0.22 8.21
CA VAL A 76 -30.82 -0.38 9.40
C VAL A 76 -30.78 0.94 10.17
N ILE A 77 -31.27 0.92 11.41
CA ILE A 77 -31.33 2.09 12.30
C ILE A 77 -30.30 1.96 13.43
N THR A 78 -30.00 0.72 13.84
CA THR A 78 -29.15 0.42 14.97
C THR A 78 -27.99 -0.48 14.58
N VAL A 79 -26.91 -0.46 15.37
CA VAL A 79 -25.74 -1.32 15.14
C VAL A 79 -26.10 -2.80 15.24
N GLN A 80 -27.14 -3.15 16.01
CA GLN A 80 -27.59 -4.53 16.16
C GLN A 80 -28.18 -5.09 14.86
N ASP A 81 -28.82 -4.25 14.04
CA ASP A 81 -29.44 -4.69 12.79
C ASP A 81 -28.38 -5.13 11.76
N ILE A 82 -27.14 -4.64 11.90
CA ILE A 82 -26.01 -5.00 11.02
C ILE A 82 -25.65 -6.48 11.16
N THR A 83 -25.89 -7.12 12.31
CA THR A 83 -25.49 -8.52 12.53
C THR A 83 -26.24 -9.50 11.64
N SER A 84 -27.44 -9.14 11.18
CA SER A 84 -28.22 -9.95 10.23
C SER A 84 -27.70 -9.89 8.79
N LEU A 85 -26.84 -8.91 8.48
CA LEU A 85 -26.27 -8.66 7.15
C LEU A 85 -24.87 -9.25 6.97
N VAL A 86 -24.28 -9.77 8.06
CA VAL A 86 -22.93 -10.33 8.08
C VAL A 86 -23.03 -11.86 8.18
N PRO A 87 -22.33 -12.61 7.32
CA PRO A 87 -22.26 -14.06 7.46
C PRO A 87 -21.51 -14.45 8.74
N GLY A 88 -22.09 -15.40 9.50
CA GLY A 88 -21.53 -15.94 10.73
C GLY A 88 -20.60 -17.12 10.53
#